data_AF-A0A847KL16-F1
#
_entry.id   AF-A0A847KL16-F1
#
_cell.length_a   1.000
_cell.length_b   1.000
_cell.length_c   1.000
_cell.angle_alpha   90.00
_cell.angle_beta   90.00
_cell.angle_gamma   90.00
#
_symmetry.space_group_name_H-M   'P 1'
#
loop_
_entity.id
_entity.type
_entity.pdbx_description
1 polymer ?
#
loop_
_entity_poly.entity_id
_entity_poly.type
_entity_poly.pdbx_seq_one_letter_code
_entity_poly.pdbx_strand_id
1 'polypeptide(L)'
;MSPETPPHQLVDLLGDADPGVRLRAALELGEAAYTPAAGPLVERFGHERDFQIREILTWAVLRVRDAALPLVHAALTSPHWLARLQAVHTVSKIGSPDDGPRLLALLDDPVDAVAARA
;
A
#
# COMPACT_ATOMS: atom_id res chain seq x y z
N MET A 1 9.42 25.01 14.70
CA MET A 1 9.15 23.96 13.70
C MET A 1 10.43 23.21 13.51
N SER A 2 10.50 21.94 13.94
CA SER A 2 11.64 21.08 13.59
C SER A 2 11.80 21.06 12.07
N PRO A 3 13.01 20.98 11.51
CA PRO A 3 13.15 20.74 10.09
C PRO A 3 12.40 19.45 9.76
N GLU A 4 11.46 19.51 8.82
CA GLU A 4 10.80 18.31 8.30
C GLU A 4 11.89 17.37 7.77
N THR A 5 11.86 16.11 8.20
CA THR A 5 12.77 15.09 7.70
C THR A 5 12.60 15.00 6.18
N PRO A 6 13.66 15.12 5.38
CA PRO A 6 13.56 15.03 3.93
C PRO A 6 12.84 13.74 3.50
N PRO A 7 11.88 13.79 2.55
CA PRO A 7 11.06 12.62 2.21
C PRO A 7 11.83 11.36 1.80
N HIS A 8 13.01 11.52 1.18
CA HIS A 8 13.85 10.37 0.83
C HIS A 8 14.38 9.59 2.05
N GLN A 9 14.58 10.25 3.20
CA GLN A 9 15.03 9.59 4.43
C GLN A 9 13.91 8.84 5.14
N LEU A 10 12.64 9.18 4.85
CA LEU A 10 11.47 8.51 5.41
C LEU A 10 11.22 7.15 4.76
N VAL A 11 11.75 6.91 3.55
CA VAL A 11 11.56 5.65 2.83
C VAL A 11 12.07 4.46 3.63
N ASP A 12 13.26 4.56 4.22
CA ASP A 12 13.85 3.48 5.02
C ASP A 12 13.04 3.23 6.31
N LEU A 13 12.38 4.26 6.84
CA LEU A 13 11.57 4.19 8.06
C LEU A 13 10.23 3.46 7.87
N LEU A 14 9.80 3.21 6.63
CA LEU A 14 8.65 2.33 6.36
C LEU A 14 8.88 0.90 6.86
N GLY A 15 10.15 0.47 6.97
CA GLY A 15 10.54 -0.85 7.45
C GLY A 15 10.84 -0.93 8.95
N ASP A 16 10.72 0.16 9.69
CA ASP A 16 11.18 0.24 11.08
C ASP A 16 10.48 -0.78 12.00
N ALA A 17 11.18 -1.25 13.03
CA ALA A 17 10.63 -2.17 14.01
C ALA A 17 9.47 -1.53 14.81
N ASP A 18 9.55 -0.23 15.08
CA ASP A 18 8.54 0.52 15.81
C ASP A 18 7.34 0.88 14.90
N PRO A 19 6.11 0.44 15.22
CA PRO A 19 4.92 0.77 14.44
C PRO A 19 4.63 2.28 14.38
N GLY A 20 4.97 3.05 15.42
CA GLY A 20 4.81 4.50 15.43
C GLY A 20 5.73 5.19 14.42
N VAL A 21 6.96 4.72 14.27
CA VAL A 21 7.91 5.23 13.27
C VAL A 21 7.41 4.94 11.86
N ARG A 22 6.95 3.71 11.60
CA ARG A 22 6.37 3.33 10.30
C ARG A 22 5.12 4.13 9.96
N LEU A 23 4.22 4.31 10.94
CA LEU A 23 3.01 5.11 10.78
C LEU A 23 3.36 6.55 10.38
N ARG A 24 4.32 7.15 11.08
CA ARG A 24 4.78 8.52 10.79
C ARG A 24 5.42 8.63 9.42
N ALA A 25 6.27 7.67 9.04
CA ALA A 25 6.90 7.63 7.73
C ALA A 25 5.87 7.55 6.60
N ALA A 26 4.91 6.63 6.69
CA ALA A 26 3.84 6.49 5.69
C ALA A 26 2.96 7.75 5.60
N LEU A 27 2.63 8.36 6.75
CA LEU A 27 1.87 9.60 6.80
C LEU A 27 2.60 10.76 6.10
N GLU A 28 3.83 11.04 6.52
CA GLU A 28 4.62 12.16 5.97
C GLU A 28 4.93 11.97 4.47
N LEU A 29 5.22 10.74 4.03
CA LEU A 29 5.41 10.42 2.60
C LEU A 29 4.13 10.67 1.78
N GLY A 30 2.96 10.35 2.33
CA GLY A 30 1.67 10.62 1.71
C GLY A 30 1.31 12.11 1.71
N GLU A 31 1.60 12.85 2.79
CA GLU A 31 1.41 14.31 2.87
C GLU A 31 2.25 15.02 1.81
N ALA A 32 3.51 14.61 1.67
CA ALA A 32 4.42 15.11 0.65
C ALA A 32 4.08 14.65 -0.78
N ALA A 33 3.19 13.66 -0.93
CA ALA A 33 2.93 12.95 -2.20
C ALA A 33 4.24 12.55 -2.93
N TYR A 34 5.20 12.04 -2.17
CA TYR A 34 6.55 11.80 -2.67
C TYR A 34 6.58 10.61 -3.63
N THR A 35 6.46 10.89 -4.94
CA THR A 35 6.38 9.89 -6.02
C THR A 35 7.48 8.81 -5.96
N PRO A 36 8.76 9.12 -5.63
CA PRO A 36 9.79 8.08 -5.51
C PRO A 36 9.51 7.02 -4.44
N ALA A 37 8.62 7.28 -3.47
CA ALA A 37 8.20 6.29 -2.47
C ALA A 37 7.10 5.33 -2.96
N ALA A 38 6.60 5.44 -4.20
CA ALA A 38 5.54 4.55 -4.70
C ALA A 38 5.91 3.05 -4.59
N GLY A 39 7.14 2.68 -4.96
CA GLY A 39 7.69 1.34 -4.78
C GLY A 39 7.67 0.88 -3.32
N PRO A 40 8.43 1.56 -2.44
CA PRO A 40 8.50 1.24 -1.02
C PRO A 40 7.14 1.19 -0.30
N LEU A 41 6.21 2.09 -0.61
CA LEU A 41 4.87 2.10 -0.02
C LEU A 41 4.07 0.86 -0.40
N VAL A 42 4.13 0.44 -1.68
CA VAL A 42 3.44 -0.77 -2.15
C VAL A 42 4.13 -2.04 -1.66
N GLU A 43 5.46 -2.07 -1.60
CA GLU A 43 6.21 -3.20 -1.01
C GLU A 43 5.78 -3.44 0.44
N ARG A 44 5.54 -2.36 1.21
CA ARG A 44 5.13 -2.46 2.60
C ARG A 44 3.78 -3.18 2.80
N PHE A 45 2.90 -3.23 1.79
CA PHE A 45 1.65 -3.98 1.83
C PHE A 45 1.87 -5.46 2.22
N GLY A 46 2.97 -6.08 1.79
CA GLY A 46 3.29 -7.48 2.07
C GLY A 46 3.69 -7.78 3.51
N HIS A 47 3.97 -6.74 4.30
CA HIS A 47 4.60 -6.87 5.63
C HIS A 47 3.78 -6.25 6.75
N GLU A 48 2.95 -5.24 6.46
CA GLU A 48 2.28 -4.48 7.51
C GLU A 48 1.08 -5.21 8.12
N ARG A 49 1.23 -5.60 9.38
CA ARG A 49 0.18 -6.31 10.14
C ARG A 49 -0.72 -5.37 10.91
N ASP A 50 -0.28 -4.15 11.18
CA ASP A 50 -1.09 -3.16 11.87
C ASP A 50 -2.19 -2.61 10.92
N PHE A 51 -3.45 -2.69 11.35
CA PHE A 51 -4.57 -2.23 10.53
C PHE A 51 -4.53 -0.72 10.30
N GLN A 52 -4.19 0.07 11.31
CA GLN A 52 -4.12 1.53 11.18
C GLN A 52 -3.04 1.93 10.17
N ILE A 53 -1.86 1.29 10.25
CA ILE A 53 -0.77 1.58 9.31
C ILE A 53 -1.16 1.14 7.89
N ARG A 54 -1.85 0.01 7.72
CA ARG A 54 -2.38 -0.40 6.40
C ARG A 54 -3.31 0.65 5.80
N GLU A 55 -4.23 1.21 6.58
CA GLU A 55 -5.10 2.28 6.09
C GLU A 55 -4.31 3.53 5.66
N ILE A 56 -3.29 3.91 6.43
CA ILE A 56 -2.40 5.04 6.07
C ILE A 56 -1.58 4.71 4.82
N LEU A 57 -1.10 3.49 4.65
CA LEU A 57 -0.39 3.06 3.43
C LEU A 57 -1.29 3.14 2.20
N THR A 58 -2.55 2.69 2.28
CA THR A 58 -3.52 2.86 1.20
C THR A 58 -3.69 4.33 0.84
N TRP A 59 -3.91 5.19 1.84
CA TRP A 59 -4.06 6.61 1.62
C TRP A 59 -2.82 7.21 0.95
N ALA A 60 -1.62 6.92 1.45
CA ALA A 60 -0.36 7.40 0.87
C ALA A 60 -0.15 6.91 -0.56
N VAL A 61 -0.48 5.65 -0.87
CA VAL A 61 -0.43 5.10 -2.23
C VAL A 61 -1.38 5.86 -3.17
N LEU A 62 -2.59 6.19 -2.73
CA LEU A 62 -3.55 6.98 -3.52
C LEU A 62 -3.06 8.42 -3.79
N ARG A 63 -2.17 8.96 -2.94
CA ARG A 63 -1.55 10.27 -3.17
C ARG A 63 -0.55 10.26 -4.33
N VAL A 64 0.05 9.11 -4.63
CA VAL A 64 1.04 8.89 -5.71
C VAL A 64 0.54 7.89 -6.76
N ARG A 65 -0.77 7.89 -6.99
CA ARG A 65 -1.53 6.90 -7.79
C ARG A 65 -0.84 6.51 -9.10
N ASP A 66 -0.45 7.47 -9.92
CA ASP A 66 0.03 7.19 -11.29
C ASP A 66 1.31 6.33 -11.29
N ALA A 67 2.20 6.58 -10.33
CA ALA A 67 3.41 5.78 -10.15
C ALA A 67 3.14 4.46 -9.42
N ALA A 68 2.15 4.42 -8.52
CA ALA A 68 1.88 3.25 -7.71
C ALA A 68 0.96 2.22 -8.39
N LEU A 69 0.06 2.63 -9.30
CA LEU A 69 -0.98 1.76 -9.87
C LEU A 69 -0.40 0.49 -10.53
N PRO A 70 0.65 0.56 -11.38
CA PRO A 70 1.23 -0.66 -11.95
C PRO A 70 1.78 -1.61 -10.88
N LEU A 71 2.31 -1.07 -9.78
CA LEU A 71 2.86 -1.83 -8.67
C LEU A 71 1.75 -2.47 -7.83
N VAL A 72 0.65 -1.74 -7.58
CA VAL A 72 -0.54 -2.27 -6.92
C VAL A 72 -1.15 -3.40 -7.73
N HIS A 73 -1.22 -3.28 -9.07
CA HIS A 73 -1.68 -4.35 -9.94
C HIS A 73 -0.77 -5.58 -9.88
N ALA A 74 0.55 -5.40 -9.81
CA ALA A 74 1.49 -6.51 -9.62
C ALA A 74 1.31 -7.17 -8.24
N ALA A 75 0.98 -6.40 -7.20
CA ALA A 75 0.78 -6.92 -5.85
C ALA A 75 -0.44 -7.84 -5.72
N LEU A 76 -1.42 -7.76 -6.63
CA LEU A 76 -2.58 -8.67 -6.68
C LEU A 76 -2.18 -10.15 -6.92
N THR A 77 -1.02 -10.40 -7.53
CA THR A 77 -0.51 -11.77 -7.77
C THR A 77 0.67 -12.13 -6.87
N SER A 78 0.91 -11.34 -5.81
CA SER A 78 2.02 -11.56 -4.88
C SER A 78 1.92 -12.91 -4.16
N PRO A 79 3.06 -13.59 -3.90
CA PRO A 79 3.07 -14.77 -3.03
C PRO A 79 2.65 -14.43 -1.58
N HIS A 80 2.79 -13.17 -1.16
CA HIS A 80 2.38 -12.73 0.16
C HIS A 80 0.90 -12.35 0.19
N TRP A 81 0.10 -13.08 0.97
CA TRP A 81 -1.34 -12.84 1.05
C TRP A 81 -1.71 -11.45 1.56
N LEU A 82 -0.89 -10.84 2.45
CA LEU A 82 -1.10 -9.47 2.92
C LEU A 82 -0.95 -8.45 1.78
N ALA A 83 -0.01 -8.66 0.85
CA ALA A 83 0.14 -7.81 -0.31
C ALA A 83 -1.08 -7.89 -1.22
N ARG A 84 -1.58 -9.11 -1.47
CA ARG A 84 -2.82 -9.31 -2.26
C ARG A 84 -4.02 -8.66 -1.60
N LEU A 85 -4.20 -8.91 -0.29
CA LEU A 85 -5.28 -8.34 0.51
C LEU A 85 -5.32 -6.82 0.41
N GLN A 86 -4.17 -6.18 0.60
CA GLN A 86 -4.06 -4.74 0.61
C GLN A 86 -4.17 -4.15 -0.80
N ALA A 87 -3.65 -4.85 -1.81
CA ALA A 87 -3.80 -4.46 -3.22
C ALA A 87 -5.27 -4.48 -3.64
N VAL A 88 -6.02 -5.55 -3.30
CA VAL A 88 -7.48 -5.62 -3.54
C VAL A 88 -8.17 -4.43 -2.91
N HIS A 89 -7.93 -4.18 -1.61
CA HIS A 89 -8.52 -3.05 -0.91
C HIS A 89 -8.20 -1.70 -1.59
N THR A 90 -6.93 -1.49 -1.99
CA THR A 90 -6.48 -0.26 -2.65
C THR A 90 -7.15 -0.08 -4.02
N VAL A 91 -7.22 -1.14 -4.83
CA VAL A 91 -7.88 -1.14 -6.13
C VAL A 91 -9.37 -0.80 -5.99
N SER A 92 -10.06 -1.34 -4.98
CA SER A 92 -11.46 -0.98 -4.71
C SER A 92 -11.64 0.50 -4.38
N LYS A 93 -10.65 1.17 -3.77
CA LYS A 93 -10.68 2.63 -3.51
C LYS A 93 -10.39 3.46 -4.76
N ILE A 94 -9.62 2.92 -5.69
CA ILE A 94 -9.32 3.53 -6.99
C ILE A 94 -10.57 3.52 -7.87
N GLY A 95 -11.36 2.45 -7.81
CA GLY A 95 -12.67 2.35 -8.46
C GLY A 95 -12.62 2.38 -9.99
N SER A 96 -11.53 1.92 -10.61
CA SER A 96 -11.44 1.83 -12.07
C SER A 96 -12.28 0.65 -12.58
N PRO A 97 -13.17 0.84 -13.56
CA PRO A 97 -13.91 -0.26 -14.19
C PRO A 97 -12.98 -1.34 -14.80
N ASP A 98 -11.80 -0.93 -15.25
CA ASP A 98 -10.81 -1.82 -15.88
C ASP A 98 -10.19 -2.83 -14.91
N ASP A 99 -10.35 -2.63 -13.61
CA ASP A 99 -9.80 -3.53 -12.58
C ASP A 99 -10.71 -4.71 -12.26
N GLY A 100 -11.96 -4.70 -12.76
CA GLY A 100 -12.94 -5.77 -12.54
C GLY A 100 -12.39 -7.18 -12.82
N PRO A 101 -11.81 -7.45 -14.01
CA PRO A 101 -11.21 -8.75 -14.31
C PRO A 101 -10.06 -9.14 -13.38
N ARG A 102 -9.31 -8.17 -12.86
CA ARG A 102 -8.21 -8.43 -11.91
C ARG A 102 -8.77 -8.88 -10.57
N LEU A 103 -9.79 -8.19 -10.06
CA LEU A 103 -10.44 -8.54 -8.79
C LEU A 103 -11.14 -9.90 -8.88
N LEU A 104 -11.87 -10.17 -9.96
CA LEU A 104 -12.52 -11.47 -10.18
C LEU A 104 -11.55 -12.66 -10.07
N ALA A 105 -10.28 -12.49 -10.47
CA ALA A 105 -9.27 -13.54 -10.37
C ALA A 105 -8.88 -13.89 -8.92
N LEU A 106 -9.25 -13.08 -7.92
CA LEU A 106 -8.99 -13.32 -6.50
C LEU A 106 -10.19 -13.89 -5.74
N LEU A 107 -11.35 -14.09 -6.39
CA LEU A 107 -12.53 -14.66 -5.72
C LEU A 107 -12.29 -16.08 -5.16
N ASP A 108 -11.39 -16.84 -5.79
CA ASP A 108 -10.98 -18.18 -5.36
C ASP A 108 -9.61 -18.18 -4.65
N ASP A 109 -9.16 -17.03 -4.13
CA ASP A 109 -7.89 -16.96 -3.40
C ASP A 109 -7.90 -17.93 -2.21
N PRO A 110 -6.82 -18.71 -1.97
CA PRO A 110 -6.77 -19.66 -0.86
C PRO A 110 -6.84 -19.01 0.52
N VAL A 111 -6.70 -17.69 0.62
CA VAL A 111 -6.87 -16.94 1.86
C VAL A 111 -8.23 -16.23 1.83
N ASP A 112 -9.15 -16.71 2.67
CA ASP A 112 -10.53 -16.20 2.78
C ASP A 112 -10.61 -14.67 2.92
N ALA A 113 -9.67 -14.06 3.65
CA ALA A 113 -9.65 -12.61 3.85
C ALA A 113 -9.42 -11.83 2.55
N VAL A 114 -8.68 -12.42 1.60
CA VAL A 114 -8.44 -11.89 0.25
C VAL A 114 -9.67 -12.13 -0.62
N ALA A 115 -10.14 -13.38 -0.68
CA ALA A 115 -11.31 -13.77 -1.46
C ALA A 115 -12.57 -12.97 -1.10
N ALA A 116 -12.83 -12.75 0.19
CA ALA A 116 -13.99 -12.00 0.68
C ALA A 116 -13.95 -10.49 0.37
N ARG A 117 -12.83 -9.97 -0.13
CA ARG A 117 -12.65 -8.55 -0.49
C ARG A 117 -12.54 -8.31 -1.99
N ALA A 118 -12.35 -9.37 -2.78
CA ALA A 118 -12.33 -9.34 -4.24
C ALA A 118 -13.74 -9.06 -4.79
#